data_AF-A0A7G2IUT7-F1
#
_entry.id   AF-A0A7G2IUT7-F1
#
_cell.length_a   1.000
_cell.length_b   1.000
_cell.length_c   1.000
_cell.angle_alpha   90.00
_cell.angle_beta   90.00
_cell.angle_gamma   90.00
#
_symmetry.space_group_name_H-M   'P 1'
#
loop_
_entity.id
_entity.type
_entity.pdbx_description
1 polymer ?
#
loop_
_entity_poly.entity_id
_entity_poly.type
_entity_poly.pdbx_seq_one_letter_code
_entity_poly.pdbx_strand_id
1 'polypeptide(L)'
;MVSFGGDTASAFYNKLTLMANVSMTLPYLFLALAFPFFKARPGLERPFVVFKTRAATLLATGVVVLVVTFANVFTIIQPVIEAGDWNSALWMTGGPIFFSLLAMAIYENYSRRVDRQPVLVTE
;
A
#
# COMPACT_ATOMS: atom_id res chain seq x y z
N MET A 1 -12.73 23.30 29.04
CA MET A 1 -12.27 22.94 27.68
C MET A 1 -10.81 22.55 27.80
N VAL A 2 -10.50 21.27 27.62
CA VAL A 2 -9.14 20.75 27.84
C VAL A 2 -8.27 21.20 26.68
N SER A 3 -7.37 22.13 26.99
CA SER A 3 -6.34 22.67 26.10
C SER A 3 -5.19 21.66 25.99
N PHE A 4 -5.21 20.84 24.94
CA PHE A 4 -4.02 20.17 24.41
C PHE A 4 -4.07 20.26 22.87
N GLY A 5 -3.30 21.18 22.28
CA GLY A 5 -2.81 21.00 20.90
C GLY A 5 -3.51 21.70 19.74
N GLY A 6 -4.01 22.93 19.89
CA GLY A 6 -4.73 23.67 18.83
C GLY A 6 -4.07 23.67 17.44
N ASP A 7 -2.74 23.85 17.35
CA ASP A 7 -2.00 23.79 16.07
C ASP A 7 -1.32 22.44 15.83
N THR A 8 -0.82 21.77 16.88
CA THR A 8 -0.08 20.50 16.77
C THR A 8 -0.96 19.28 16.51
N ALA A 9 -2.17 19.23 17.08
CA ALA A 9 -3.10 18.12 16.85
C ALA A 9 -3.75 18.22 15.46
N SER A 10 -4.06 19.43 15.00
CA SER A 10 -4.56 19.70 13.66
C SER A 10 -3.52 19.32 12.59
N ALA A 11 -2.24 19.67 12.82
CA ALA A 11 -1.15 19.25 11.95
C ALA A 11 -0.96 17.73 11.94
N PHE A 12 -1.01 17.07 13.09
CA PHE A 12 -0.92 15.61 13.18
C PHE A 12 -2.08 14.90 12.47
N TYR A 13 -3.31 15.39 12.63
CA TYR A 13 -4.48 14.89 11.93
C TYR A 13 -4.34 15.04 10.40
N ASN A 14 -3.85 16.19 9.92
CA ASN A 14 -3.56 16.38 8.49
C ASN A 14 -2.51 15.39 7.97
N LYS A 15 -1.45 15.12 8.74
CA LYS A 15 -0.46 14.09 8.38
C LYS A 15 -1.09 12.69 8.34
N LEU A 16 -1.96 12.36 9.29
CA LEU A 16 -2.67 11.08 9.29
C LEU A 16 -3.61 10.93 8.09
N THR A 17 -4.37 11.97 7.72
CA THR A 17 -5.23 11.96 6.53
C THR A 17 -4.41 11.77 5.25
N LEU A 18 -3.26 12.45 5.15
CA LEU A 18 -2.34 12.28 4.02
C LEU A 18 -1.75 10.85 3.95
N MET A 19 -1.38 10.27 5.09
CA MET A 19 -0.93 8.86 5.19
C MET A 19 -2.03 7.87 4.78
N ALA A 20 -3.29 8.13 5.16
CA ALA A 20 -4.44 7.33 4.78
C ALA A 20 -4.67 7.37 3.26
N ASN A 21 -4.53 8.54 2.63
CA ASN A 21 -4.66 8.69 1.18
C ASN A 21 -3.59 7.90 0.42
N VAL A 22 -2.33 7.93 0.85
CA VAL A 22 -1.25 7.11 0.28
C VAL A 22 -1.54 5.62 0.51
N SER A 23 -1.92 5.24 1.73
CA SER A 23 -2.18 3.85 2.10
C SER A 23 -3.34 3.22 1.34
N MET A 24 -4.39 3.98 1.01
CA MET A 24 -5.50 3.48 0.20
C MET A 24 -5.07 3.12 -1.23
N THR A 25 -4.05 3.78 -1.76
CA THR A 25 -3.60 3.54 -3.15
C THR A 25 -2.60 2.41 -3.30
N LEU A 26 -1.87 2.06 -2.23
CA LEU A 26 -0.89 0.98 -2.22
C LEU A 26 -1.51 -0.40 -2.57
N PRO A 27 -2.65 -0.82 -1.99
CA PRO A 27 -3.33 -2.05 -2.38
C PRO A 27 -3.72 -2.07 -3.86
N TYR A 28 -4.19 -0.95 -4.40
CA TYR A 28 -4.57 -0.86 -5.81
C TYR A 28 -3.36 -0.95 -6.74
N LEU A 29 -2.25 -0.30 -6.39
CA LEU A 29 -0.96 -0.44 -7.10
C LEU A 29 -0.48 -1.89 -7.11
N PHE A 30 -0.54 -2.55 -5.96
CA PHE A 30 -0.17 -3.96 -5.84
C PHE A 30 -1.03 -4.86 -6.73
N LEU A 31 -2.35 -4.69 -6.69
CA LEU A 31 -3.28 -5.46 -7.53
C LEU A 31 -3.07 -5.17 -9.03
N ALA A 32 -2.88 -3.91 -9.41
CA ALA A 32 -2.62 -3.52 -10.79
C ALA A 32 -1.32 -4.16 -11.33
N LEU A 33 -0.26 -4.15 -10.51
CA LEU A 33 1.02 -4.81 -10.83
C LEU A 33 0.90 -6.34 -10.88
N ALA A 34 0.10 -6.94 -10.00
CA ALA A 34 -0.12 -8.38 -9.96
C ALA A 34 -0.99 -8.87 -11.14
N PHE A 35 -1.84 -8.02 -11.72
CA PHE A 35 -2.75 -8.36 -12.81
C PHE A 35 -2.10 -8.99 -14.07
N PRO A 36 -1.00 -8.47 -14.64
CA PRO A 36 -0.32 -9.11 -15.76
C PRO A 36 0.23 -10.49 -15.39
N PHE A 37 0.78 -10.67 -14.18
CA PHE A 37 1.27 -11.96 -13.69
C PHE A 37 0.12 -12.96 -13.51
N PHE A 38 -1.00 -12.51 -12.94
CA PHE A 38 -2.23 -13.29 -12.83
C PHE A 38 -2.74 -13.75 -14.20
N LYS A 39 -2.75 -12.85 -15.19
CA LYS A 39 -3.17 -13.19 -16.57
C LYS A 39 -2.19 -14.14 -17.28
N ALA A 40 -0.91 -14.14 -16.92
CA ALA A 40 0.08 -15.03 -17.51
C ALA A 40 0.05 -16.46 -16.93
N ARG A 41 -0.53 -16.68 -15.73
CA ARG A 41 -0.57 -18.01 -15.08
C ARG A 41 -1.56 -18.98 -15.75
N PRO A 42 -1.12 -20.14 -16.27
CA PRO A 42 -2.02 -21.18 -16.78
C PRO A 42 -2.72 -21.92 -15.62
N GLY A 43 -3.90 -22.52 -15.88
CA GLY A 43 -4.61 -23.38 -14.91
C GLY A 43 -5.60 -22.68 -13.97
N LEU A 44 -5.94 -21.41 -14.20
CA LEU A 44 -7.00 -20.71 -13.46
C LEU A 44 -8.28 -20.60 -14.31
N GLU A 45 -9.43 -20.98 -13.75
CA GLU A 45 -10.73 -20.66 -14.33
C GLU A 45 -10.96 -19.14 -14.26
N ARG A 46 -11.13 -18.51 -15.42
CA ARG A 46 -11.35 -17.06 -15.55
C ARG A 46 -12.75 -16.82 -16.10
N PRO A 47 -13.79 -16.76 -15.26
CA PRO A 47 -15.17 -16.59 -15.71
C PRO A 47 -15.41 -15.27 -16.44
N PHE A 48 -14.50 -14.29 -16.32
CA PHE A 48 -14.57 -13.02 -17.05
C PHE A 48 -13.18 -12.57 -17.53
N VAL A 49 -13.05 -12.26 -18.83
CA VAL A 49 -11.81 -11.78 -19.45
C VAL A 49 -12.09 -10.47 -20.19
N VAL A 50 -11.85 -9.33 -19.53
CA VAL A 50 -12.02 -7.99 -20.12
C VAL A 50 -11.01 -7.74 -21.24
N PHE A 51 -9.73 -8.05 -21.00
CA PHE A 51 -8.66 -7.82 -21.96
C PHE A 51 -8.31 -9.11 -22.68
N LYS A 52 -8.51 -9.17 -24.00
CA LYS A 52 -8.18 -10.37 -24.80
C LYS A 52 -6.70 -10.44 -25.16
N THR A 53 -6.03 -9.32 -25.47
CA THR A 53 -4.62 -9.29 -25.89
C THR A 53 -3.66 -9.03 -24.73
N ARG A 54 -2.43 -9.56 -24.81
CA ARG A 54 -1.36 -9.26 -23.83
C ARG A 54 -0.95 -7.79 -23.87
N ALA A 55 -0.88 -7.20 -25.07
CA ALA A 55 -0.52 -5.79 -25.26
C ALA A 55 -1.51 -4.84 -24.58
N ALA A 56 -2.83 -5.07 -24.71
CA ALA A 56 -3.82 -4.22 -24.05
C ALA A 56 -3.76 -4.32 -22.52
N THR A 57 -3.48 -5.51 -21.97
CA THR A 57 -3.26 -5.67 -20.52
C THR A 57 -2.02 -4.93 -20.05
N LEU A 58 -0.90 -5.06 -20.76
CA LEU A 58 0.33 -4.35 -20.40
C LEU A 58 0.19 -2.84 -20.49
N LEU A 59 -0.50 -2.32 -21.52
CA LEU A 59 -0.78 -0.89 -21.63
C LEU A 59 -1.70 -0.40 -20.52
N ALA A 60 -2.83 -1.07 -20.26
CA ALA A 60 -3.76 -0.66 -19.21
C ALA A 60 -3.11 -0.70 -17.83
N THR A 61 -2.41 -1.79 -17.50
CA THR A 61 -1.64 -1.89 -16.25
C THR A 61 -0.55 -0.81 -16.20
N GLY A 62 0.19 -0.60 -17.28
CA GLY A 62 1.24 0.42 -17.36
C GLY A 62 0.71 1.82 -17.07
N VAL A 63 -0.42 2.20 -17.68
CA VAL A 63 -1.07 3.49 -17.45
C VAL A 63 -1.53 3.62 -16.00
N VAL A 64 -2.21 2.61 -15.45
CA VAL A 64 -2.71 2.66 -14.06
C VAL A 64 -1.55 2.77 -13.07
N VAL A 65 -0.53 1.93 -13.21
CA VAL A 65 0.65 1.96 -12.34
C VAL A 65 1.32 3.32 -12.41
N LEU A 66 1.56 3.83 -13.62
CA LEU A 66 2.23 5.10 -13.83
C LEU A 66 1.45 6.25 -13.18
N VAL A 67 0.14 6.37 -13.47
CA VAL A 67 -0.71 7.44 -12.91
C VAL A 67 -0.76 7.38 -11.38
N VAL A 68 -0.98 6.20 -10.80
CA VAL A 68 -1.08 6.05 -9.34
C VAL A 68 0.27 6.28 -8.67
N THR A 69 1.37 5.83 -9.26
CA THR A 69 2.72 6.11 -8.76
C THR A 69 3.01 7.61 -8.78
N PHE A 70 2.71 8.32 -9.87
CA PHE A 70 2.86 9.78 -9.91
C PHE A 70 2.02 10.47 -8.85
N ALA A 71 0.75 10.09 -8.69
CA ALA A 71 -0.13 10.66 -7.66
C ALA A 71 0.46 10.49 -6.24
N ASN A 72 1.03 9.33 -5.93
CA ASN A 72 1.69 9.07 -4.65
C ASN A 72 2.94 9.95 -4.46
N VAL A 73 3.79 10.06 -5.48
CA VAL A 73 4.99 10.90 -5.45
C VAL A 73 4.61 12.36 -5.22
N PHE A 74 3.61 12.88 -5.94
CA PHE A 74 3.13 14.25 -5.75
C PHE A 74 2.53 14.47 -4.36
N THR A 75 1.73 13.52 -3.86
CA THR A 75 1.14 13.59 -2.51
C THR A 75 2.23 13.70 -1.43
N ILE A 76 3.36 13.02 -1.61
CA ILE A 76 4.50 13.06 -0.67
C ILE A 76 5.31 14.36 -0.81
N ILE A 77 5.51 14.84 -2.04
CA ILE A 77 6.38 15.99 -2.33
C ILE A 77 5.68 17.34 -2.08
N GLN A 78 4.36 17.42 -2.29
CA GLN A 78 3.58 18.66 -2.15
C GLN A 78 3.82 19.41 -0.82
N PRO A 79 3.80 18.77 0.38
CA PRO A 79 4.09 19.47 1.63
C PRO A 79 5.54 19.99 1.73
N VAL A 80 6.49 19.40 1.01
CA VAL A 80 7.90 19.87 0.97
C VAL A 80 8.01 21.12 0.11
N ILE A 81 7.33 21.15 -1.03
CA ILE A 81 7.40 22.27 -1.98
C ILE A 81 6.67 23.50 -1.41
N GLU A 82 5.51 23.31 -0.77
CA GLU A 82 4.68 24.42 -0.32
C GLU A 82 5.07 24.98 1.05
N ALA A 83 5.52 24.11 1.98
CA ALA A 83 5.75 24.49 3.37
C ALA A 83 7.21 24.29 3.83
N GLY A 84 8.10 23.75 2.98
CA GLY A 84 9.47 23.40 3.36
C GLY A 84 9.58 22.31 4.42
N ASP A 85 8.47 21.60 4.71
CA ASP A 85 8.38 20.63 5.80
C ASP A 85 8.84 19.23 5.36
N TRP A 86 10.17 19.05 5.34
CA TRP A 86 10.83 17.77 5.09
C TRP A 86 10.45 16.68 6.11
N ASN A 87 10.06 17.07 7.33
CA ASN A 87 9.67 16.14 8.38
C ASN A 87 8.33 15.46 8.04
N SER A 88 7.38 16.21 7.48
CA SER A 88 6.12 15.66 6.93
C SER A 88 6.35 14.61 5.85
N ALA A 89 7.18 14.89 4.85
CA ALA A 89 7.43 13.94 3.76
C ALA A 89 8.15 12.67 4.21
N LEU A 90 9.10 12.81 5.14
CA LEU A 90 9.77 11.66 5.76
C LEU A 90 8.78 10.75 6.50
N TRP A 91 7.85 11.31 7.28
CA TRP A 91 6.84 10.51 7.98
C TRP A 91 5.79 9.93 7.03
N MET A 92 5.38 10.65 5.99
CA MET A 92 4.42 10.15 4.99
C MET A 92 4.95 8.95 4.20
N THR A 93 6.26 8.91 3.95
CA THR A 93 6.92 7.78 3.29
C THR A 93 7.29 6.69 4.30
N GLY A 94 7.88 7.11 5.43
CA GLY A 94 8.42 6.23 6.45
C GLY A 94 7.36 5.48 7.25
N GLY A 95 6.20 6.10 7.51
CA GLY A 95 5.09 5.50 8.25
C GLY A 95 4.60 4.20 7.61
N PRO A 96 4.11 4.23 6.36
CA PRO A 96 3.67 3.02 5.65
C PRO A 96 4.75 1.94 5.56
N ILE A 97 6.02 2.31 5.33
CA ILE A 97 7.14 1.36 5.27
C ILE A 97 7.36 0.68 6.63
N PHE A 98 7.48 1.47 7.69
CA PHE A 98 7.68 0.97 9.04
C PHE A 98 6.54 0.04 9.48
N PHE A 99 5.28 0.46 9.28
CA PHE A 99 4.12 -0.37 9.63
C PHE A 99 4.02 -1.63 8.77
N SER A 100 4.42 -1.59 7.50
CA SER A 100 4.46 -2.77 6.64
C SER A 100 5.50 -3.80 7.13
N LEU A 101 6.70 -3.33 7.50
CA LEU A 101 7.74 -4.19 8.08
C LEU A 101 7.33 -4.76 9.44
N LEU A 102 6.70 -3.94 10.29
CA LEU A 102 6.18 -4.40 11.58
C LEU A 102 5.09 -5.46 11.40
N ALA A 103 4.14 -5.25 10.48
CA ALA A 103 3.10 -6.21 10.17
C ALA A 103 3.69 -7.53 9.65
N MET A 104 4.72 -7.47 8.80
CA MET A 104 5.43 -8.64 8.31
C MET A 104 6.16 -9.38 9.45
N ALA A 105 6.84 -8.68 10.34
CA ALA A 105 7.50 -9.27 11.49
C ALA A 105 6.50 -9.99 12.43
N ILE A 106 5.33 -9.39 12.65
CA ILE A 106 4.24 -10.00 13.42
C ILE A 106 3.72 -11.27 12.71
N TYR A 107 3.49 -11.19 11.39
CA TYR A 107 3.03 -12.32 10.58
C TYR A 107 4.03 -13.48 10.61
N GLU A 108 5.32 -13.22 10.42
CA GLU A 108 6.35 -14.27 10.49
C GLU A 108 6.44 -14.90 11.87
N ASN A 109 6.38 -14.11 12.94
CA ASN A 109 6.36 -14.64 14.30
C ASN A 109 5.12 -15.52 14.54
N TYR A 110 3.96 -15.15 13.99
CA TYR A 110 2.76 -15.97 14.05
C TYR A 110 2.91 -17.26 13.23
N SER A 111 3.35 -17.18 11.96
CA SER A 111 3.56 -18.35 11.10
C SER A 111 4.52 -19.35 11.73
N ARG A 112 5.65 -18.88 12.26
CA ARG A 112 6.64 -19.74 12.97
C ARG A 112 6.07 -20.40 14.22
N ARG A 113 5.06 -19.82 14.86
CA ARG A 113 4.36 -20.43 16.01
C ARG A 113 3.34 -21.47 15.57
N VAL A 114 2.61 -21.21 14.49
CA VAL A 114 1.66 -22.15 13.89
C VAL A 114 2.39 -23.38 13.34
N ASP A 115 3.49 -23.20 12.60
CA ASP A 115 4.30 -24.30 12.07
C ASP A 115 4.98 -25.14 13.18
N ARG A 116 5.12 -24.58 14.39
CA ARG A 116 5.64 -25.28 15.57
C ARG A 116 4.58 -25.99 16.39
N GLN A 117 3.28 -25.80 16.12
CA GLN A 117 2.26 -26.69 16.67
C GLN A 117 2.27 -27.98 15.84
N PRO A 118 2.64 -29.14 16.44
CA PRO A 118 2.41 -30.40 15.76
C PRO A 118 0.90 -30.46 15.54
N VAL A 119 0.49 -30.66 14.29
CA VAL A 119 -0.89 -31.01 13.95
C VAL A 119 -1.26 -32.16 14.89
N LEU A 120 -2.10 -31.88 15.90
CA LEU A 120 -2.68 -32.93 16.71
C LEU A 120 -3.43 -33.80 15.72
N VAL A 121 -2.92 -35.00 15.53
CA VAL A 121 -3.57 -36.05 14.75
C VAL A 121 -4.87 -36.36 15.48
N THR A 122 -5.94 -35.64 15.13
CA THR A 122 -7.29 -36.08 15.43
C THR A 122 -7.64 -37.13 14.39
N GLU A 123 -7.50 -38.39 14.83
CA GLU A 123 -8.13 -39.57 14.24
C GLU A 123 -9.65 -39.44 14.21
#